data_AF-A0A1D2WK93-F1
#
_entry.id   AF-A0A1D2WK93-F1
#
_cell.length_a   1.000
_cell.length_b   1.000
_cell.length_c   1.000
_cell.angle_alpha   90.00
_cell.angle_beta   90.00
_cell.angle_gamma   90.00
#
_symmetry.space_group_name_H-M   'P 1'
#
loop_
_entity.id
_entity.type
_entity.pdbx_description
1 polymer ?
#
loop_
_entity_poly.entity_id
_entity_poly.type
_entity_poly.pdbx_seq_one_letter_code
_entity_poly.pdbx_strand_id
1 'polypeptide(L)' 'MAGELISTDDPEYDDILSIIKETMNLCRELNSGVYTEEENLEYLSKIIGKDVDGSVFSMPPFMWIMGKILLLVY' A
#
# COMPACT_ATOMS: atom_id res chain seq x y z
N MET A 1 0.81 11.31 -12.69
CA MET A 1 1.66 10.59 -13.66
C MET A 1 0.74 9.71 -14.50
N ALA A 2 0.89 9.69 -15.81
CA ALA A 2 0.15 8.77 -16.68
C ALA A 2 0.70 7.36 -16.40
N GLY A 3 -0.16 6.40 -16.04
CA GLY A 3 0.28 5.07 -15.59
C GLY A 3 1.21 4.40 -16.61
N GLU A 4 2.44 4.15 -16.19
CA GLU A 4 3.44 3.45 -17.00
C GLU A 4 3.28 1.94 -16.81
N LEU A 5 3.48 1.19 -17.88
CA LEU A 5 3.58 -0.28 -17.82
C LEU A 5 4.98 -0.62 -17.33
N ILE A 6 5.07 -1.45 -16.29
CA ILE A 6 6.34 -1.91 -15.74
C ILE A 6 6.66 -3.26 -16.38
N SER A 7 7.82 -3.37 -17.02
CA SER A 7 8.33 -4.64 -17.56
C SER A 7 8.87 -5.51 -16.43
N THR A 8 8.69 -6.83 -16.52
CA THR A 8 9.35 -7.77 -15.60
C THR A 8 10.86 -7.87 -15.83
N ASP A 9 11.34 -7.41 -16.98
CA ASP A 9 12.78 -7.32 -17.29
C ASP A 9 13.40 -6.01 -16.79
N ASP A 10 12.60 -5.09 -16.25
CA ASP A 10 13.11 -3.84 -15.69
C ASP A 10 13.94 -4.16 -14.42
N PRO A 11 15.17 -3.64 -14.28
CA PRO A 11 15.94 -3.81 -13.05
C PRO A 11 15.20 -3.33 -11.79
N GLU A 12 14.24 -2.40 -11.92
CA GLU A 12 13.43 -1.88 -10.81
C GLU A 12 12.23 -2.77 -10.46
N TYR A 13 11.92 -3.79 -11.26
CA TYR A 13 10.74 -4.64 -11.10
C TYR A 13 10.68 -5.33 -9.73
N ASP A 14 11.79 -5.92 -9.30
CA ASP A 14 11.84 -6.65 -8.03
C ASP A 14 11.63 -5.73 -6.83
N ASP A 15 12.15 -4.50 -6.89
CA ASP A 15 11.96 -3.47 -5.86
C ASP A 15 10.49 -3.04 -5.80
N ILE A 16 9.87 -2.80 -6.97
CA ILE A 16 8.45 -2.44 -7.06
C ILE A 16 7.57 -3.58 -6.54
N LEU A 17 7.88 -4.83 -6.91
CA LEU A 17 7.16 -6.02 -6.45
C LEU A 17 7.28 -6.20 -4.93
N SER A 18 8.46 -5.90 -4.37
CA SER A 18 8.70 -5.93 -2.93
C SER A 18 7.80 -4.92 -2.20
N ILE A 19 7.76 -3.67 -2.69
CA ILE A 19 6.91 -2.61 -2.13
C ILE A 19 5.42 -2.99 -2.20
N ILE A 20 4.98 -3.57 -3.33
CA ILE A 20 3.59 -4.06 -3.48
C ILE A 20 3.27 -5.13 -2.44
N LYS A 21 4.15 -6.12 -2.26
CA LYS A 21 3.95 -7.20 -1.29
C LYS A 21 3.92 -6.70 0.14
N GLU A 22 4.82 -5.77 0.49
CA GLU A 22 4.84 -5.14 1.81
C GLU A 22 3.54 -4.38 2.08
N THR A 23 3.09 -3.56 1.11
CA THR A 23 1.83 -2.81 1.19
C THR A 23 0.63 -3.74 1.37
N MET A 24 0.58 -4.85 0.61
CA MET A 24 -0.48 -5.85 0.74
C MET A 24 -0.48 -6.53 2.12
N ASN A 25 0.69 -6.78 2.70
CA ASN A 25 0.79 -7.37 4.04
C ASN A 25 0.28 -6.40 5.11
N LEU A 26 0.68 -5.13 5.05
CA LEU A 26 0.18 -4.10 5.97
C LEU A 26 -1.34 -3.92 5.88
N CYS A 27 -1.90 -3.90 4.66
CA CYS A 27 -3.36 -3.86 4.48
C CYS A 27 -4.05 -5.10 5.05
N ARG A 28 -3.43 -6.29 4.91
CA ARG A 28 -3.98 -7.53 5.47
C ARG A 28 -4.01 -7.49 7.00
N GLU A 29 -2.93 -7.04 7.61
CA GLU A 29 -2.83 -6.88 9.07
C GLU A 29 -3.90 -5.90 9.56
N LEU A 30 -3.91 -4.68 9.01
CA LEU A 30 -4.90 -3.64 9.31
C LEU A 30 -6.35 -4.14 9.22
N ASN A 31 -6.68 -4.94 8.19
CA ASN A 31 -8.03 -5.44 7.99
C ASN A 31 -8.43 -6.64 8.86
N SER A 32 -7.46 -7.30 9.50
CA SER A 32 -7.69 -8.53 10.27
C SER A 32 -7.75 -8.32 11.78
N GLY A 33 -7.23 -7.20 12.28
CA GLY A 33 -7.19 -6.88 13.69
C GLY A 33 -8.30 -5.94 14.17
N VAL A 34 -8.32 -5.74 15.48
CA VAL A 34 -9.09 -4.67 16.14
C VAL A 34 -8.06 -3.71 16.71
N TYR A 35 -8.00 -2.51 16.14
CA TYR A 35 -6.98 -1.51 16.44
C TYR A 35 -7.61 -0.26 17.04
N THR A 36 -6.84 0.40 17.89
CA THR A 36 -7.12 1.78 18.32
C THR A 36 -6.99 2.75 17.15
N GLU A 37 -7.46 3.98 17.34
CA GLU A 37 -7.31 5.04 16.35
C GLU A 37 -5.83 5.35 16.07
N GLU A 38 -4.99 5.40 17.11
CA GLU A 38 -3.55 5.63 16.99
C GLU A 38 -2.87 4.52 16.17
N GLU A 39 -3.14 3.25 16.47
CA GLU A 39 -2.59 2.12 15.72
C GLU A 39 -3.06 2.13 14.26
N ASN A 40 -4.31 2.52 13.99
CA ASN A 40 -4.79 2.70 12.61
C ASN A 40 -3.98 3.76 11.86
N LEU A 41 -3.69 4.90 12.48
CA LEU A 41 -2.88 5.97 11.89
C LEU A 41 -1.42 5.53 11.65
N GLU A 42 -0.86 4.69 12.51
CA GLU A 42 0.46 4.09 12.30
C GLU A 42 0.50 3.19 11.05
N TYR A 43 -0.51 2.33 10.87
CA TYR A 43 -0.62 1.51 9.66
C TYR A 43 -0.76 2.38 8.41
N LEU A 44 -1.60 3.40 8.46
CA LEU A 44 -1.78 4.33 7.33
C LEU A 44 -0.47 5.06 7.01
N SER A 45 0.29 5.47 8.03
CA SER A 45 1.57 6.14 7.84
C SER A 45 2.58 5.24 7.13
N LYS A 46 2.65 3.96 7.53
CA LYS A 46 3.51 2.95 6.88
C LYS A 46 3.08 2.70 5.43
N ILE A 47 1.78 2.54 5.18
CA ILE A 47 1.23 2.26 3.84
C ILE A 47 1.42 3.45 2.88
N ILE A 48 1.25 4.69 3.38
CA ILE A 48 1.38 5.92 2.58
C ILE A 48 2.85 6.34 2.44
N GLY A 49 3.72 5.89 3.34
CA GLY A 49 5.12 6.28 3.41
C GLY A 49 5.33 7.71 3.91
N LYS A 50 4.35 8.27 4.65
CA LYS A 50 4.37 9.63 5.22
C LYS A 50 3.58 9.65 6.52
N ASP A 51 3.91 10.57 7.41
CA ASP A 51 3.16 10.76 8.66
C ASP A 51 1.69 11.12 8.37
N VAL A 52 0.79 10.37 8.99
CA VAL A 52 -0.65 10.58 8.94
C VAL A 52 -1.12 11.02 10.32
N ASP A 53 -1.76 12.18 10.39
CA ASP A 53 -2.28 12.74 11.65
C ASP A 53 -3.76 12.37 11.87
N GLY A 54 -4.25 12.68 13.07
CA GLY A 54 -5.62 12.39 13.49
C GLY A 54 -6.74 13.15 12.75
N SER A 55 -6.42 13.93 11.71
CA SER A 55 -7.46 14.46 10.81
C SER A 55 -7.95 13.41 9.80
N VAL A 56 -7.23 12.30 9.66
CA VAL A 56 -7.54 11.21 8.72
C VAL A 56 -8.38 10.14 9.39
N PHE A 57 -9.51 9.82 8.76
CA PHE A 57 -10.36 8.71 9.14
C PHE A 57 -10.26 7.59 8.10
N SER A 58 -10.03 6.36 8.55
CA SER A 58 -10.05 5.16 7.70
C SER A 58 -11.11 4.19 8.21
N MET A 59 -11.89 3.63 7.28
CA MET A 59 -12.92 2.64 7.58
C MET A 59 -12.50 1.29 6.99
N PRO A 60 -12.31 0.24 7.80
CA PRO A 60 -11.97 -1.08 7.28
C PRO A 60 -13.16 -1.72 6.53
N PRO A 61 -12.90 -2.56 5.50
CA PRO A 61 -11.57 -2.96 5.04
C PRO A 61 -10.92 -1.89 4.16
N PHE A 62 -9.68 -1.55 4.49
CA PHE A 62 -8.84 -0.63 3.75
C PHE A 62 -8.09 -1.38 2.65
N MET A 63 -8.21 -0.91 1.41
CA MET A 63 -7.41 -1.39 0.29
C MET A 63 -6.63 -0.22 -0.29
N TRP A 64 -5.31 -0.35 -0.30
CA TRP A 64 -4.42 0.61 -0.94
C TRP A 64 -3.62 -0.09 -2.03
N ILE A 65 -3.80 0.38 -3.26
CA ILE A 65 -2.99 0.01 -4.40
C ILE A 65 -2.47 1.33 -4.95
N MET A 66 -1.16 1.52 -4.89
CA MET A 66 -0.52 2.67 -5.54
C MET A 66 -0.90 2.66 -7.03
N GLY A 67 -1.37 3.81 -7.52
CA GLY A 67 -2.25 3.92 -8.68
C GLY A 67 -1.87 3.08 -9.90
N LYS A 68 -2.87 2.44 -10.52
CA LYS A 68 -2.79 1.80 -11.85
C LYS A 68 -1.55 0.90 -12.05
N ILE A 69 -1.11 0.15 -11.05
CA ILE A 69 -0.30 -1.04 -11.33
C ILE A 69 -1.25 -2.14 -11.82
N LEU A 70 -1.71 -2.00 -13.06
CA LEU A 70 -2.13 -3.14 -13.86
C LEU A 70 -0.82 -3.83 -14.26
N LEU A 71 -0.38 -4.78 -13.43
CA LEU A 71 0.62 -5.79 -13.80
C LEU A 71 0.03 -6.61 -14.97
N LEU A 72 0.16 -6.09 -16.19
CA LEU A 72 0.09 -6.90 -17.39
C LEU A 72 1.47 -7.52 -17.55
N VAL A 73 1.62 -8.70 -16.95
CA VAL A 73 2.74 -9.59 -17.20
C VAL A 73 2.56 -10.14 -18.63
N TYR A 74 3.54 -9.96 -19.51
CA TYR A 74 3.63 -10.67 -20.80
C TYR A 74 4.73 -11.72 -20.74
#